data_AF-H3BYC8-F1
#
_entry.id   AF-H3BYC8-F1
#
_cell.length_a   1.000
_cell.length_b   1.000
_cell.length_c   1.000
_cell.angle_alpha   90.00
_cell.angle_beta   90.00
_cell.angle_gamma   90.00
#
_symmetry.space_group_name_H-M   'P 1'
#
loop_
_entity.id
_entity.type
_entity.pdbx_description
1 polymer ?
#
loop_
_entity_poly.entity_id
_entity_poly.type
_entity_poly.pdbx_seq_one_letter_code
_entity_poly.pdbx_strand_id
1 'polypeptide(L)'
;LCQRAPVTMRQYKRYVAIMALLSFVSRTSASVTHYSIPEEMKEGSVVANLATDLGLGVKTLNQRKMRLDIIANKKYLDVNKETGELYIVEKIDRENICNTKSSASCYLKLEVILDSP
;
A
#
# COMPACT_ATOMS: atom_id res chain seq x y z
N LEU A 1 57.69 2.43 6.54
CA LEU A 1 56.63 1.78 7.33
C LEU A 1 55.37 1.68 6.47
N CYS A 2 54.99 0.47 6.05
CA CYS A 2 53.62 0.21 5.58
C CYS A 2 53.32 -1.28 5.78
N GLN A 3 52.95 -1.66 7.00
CA GLN A 3 52.35 -2.97 7.26
C GLN A 3 50.85 -2.86 6.94
N ARG A 4 50.40 -3.55 5.88
CA ARG A 4 48.97 -3.83 5.69
C ARG A 4 48.53 -4.70 6.85
N ALA A 5 47.75 -4.14 7.77
CA ALA A 5 47.09 -4.91 8.81
C ALA A 5 46.21 -5.99 8.16
N PRO A 6 46.25 -7.26 8.61
CA PRO A 6 45.35 -8.28 8.10
C PRO A 6 43.94 -7.93 8.56
N VAL A 7 43.09 -7.46 7.65
CA VAL A 7 41.65 -7.40 7.90
C VAL A 7 41.22 -8.84 8.16
N THR A 8 40.91 -9.15 9.42
CA THR A 8 40.61 -10.53 9.84
C THR A 8 39.43 -11.09 9.04
N MET A 9 39.53 -12.34 8.58
CA MET A 9 38.47 -13.07 7.83
C MET A 9 37.08 -12.99 8.50
N ARG A 10 37.06 -12.79 9.83
CA ARG A 10 35.85 -12.58 10.66
C ARG A 10 35.13 -11.26 10.35
N GLN A 11 35.86 -10.20 10.02
CA GLN A 11 35.32 -8.91 9.63
C GLN A 11 34.67 -9.00 8.24
N TYR A 12 35.32 -9.65 7.27
CA TYR A 12 34.79 -9.85 5.92
C TYR A 12 33.47 -10.64 5.93
N LYS A 13 33.40 -11.75 6.69
CA LYS A 13 32.17 -12.52 6.86
C LYS A 13 31.03 -11.70 7.46
N ARG A 14 31.32 -10.80 8.41
CA ARG A 14 30.31 -9.88 8.98
C ARG A 14 29.82 -8.86 7.96
N TYR A 15 30.72 -8.26 7.16
CA TYR A 15 30.31 -7.35 6.09
C TYR A 15 29.45 -8.04 5.04
N VAL A 16 29.83 -9.25 4.61
CA VAL A 16 29.03 -10.05 3.66
C VAL A 16 27.67 -10.39 4.24
N ALA A 17 27.61 -10.80 5.52
CA ALA A 17 26.33 -11.08 6.19
C ALA A 17 25.44 -9.82 6.30
N ILE A 18 26.02 -8.67 6.66
CA ILE A 18 25.30 -7.39 6.74
C ILE A 18 24.78 -6.99 5.36
N MET A 19 25.59 -7.10 4.31
CA MET A 19 25.17 -6.80 2.94
C MET A 19 24.06 -7.74 2.45
N ALA A 20 24.14 -9.03 2.79
CA ALA A 20 23.09 -10.01 2.48
C ALA A 20 21.78 -9.75 3.25
N LEU A 21 21.87 -9.28 4.49
CA LEU A 21 20.69 -8.87 5.27
C LEU A 21 20.05 -7.60 4.68
N LEU A 22 20.87 -6.60 4.34
CA LEU A 22 20.40 -5.35 3.74
C LEU A 22 19.70 -5.59 2.39
N SER A 23 20.21 -6.50 1.55
CA SER A 23 19.59 -6.86 0.27
C SER A 23 18.28 -7.64 0.41
N PHE A 24 18.10 -8.39 1.50
CA PHE A 24 16.84 -9.07 1.78
C PHE A 24 15.75 -8.08 2.24
N VAL A 25 16.13 -7.11 3.10
CA VAL A 25 15.21 -6.09 3.61
C VAL A 25 14.79 -5.11 2.51
N SER A 26 15.66 -4.79 1.54
CA SER A 26 15.29 -3.89 0.43
C SER A 26 14.21 -4.44 -0.52
N ARG A 27 13.83 -5.71 -0.38
CA ARG A 27 12.75 -6.32 -1.17
C ARG A 27 11.35 -5.98 -0.68
N THR A 28 11.20 -5.38 0.50
CA THR A 28 9.89 -4.91 0.97
C THR A 28 9.64 -3.50 0.44
N SER A 29 8.50 -3.29 -0.20
CA SER A 29 8.05 -1.97 -0.64
C SER A 29 6.73 -1.64 0.06
N ALA A 30 6.66 -0.45 0.64
CA ALA A 30 5.44 0.12 1.16
C ALA A 30 5.24 1.47 0.48
N SER A 31 4.05 1.73 -0.04
CA SER A 31 3.67 3.01 -0.63
C SER A 31 2.35 3.47 -0.01
N VAL A 32 2.22 4.78 0.16
CA VAL A 32 0.99 5.40 0.66
C VAL A 32 0.54 6.42 -0.37
N THR A 33 -0.69 6.25 -0.86
CA THR A 33 -1.30 7.13 -1.87
C THR A 33 -2.52 7.79 -1.26
N HIS A 34 -2.68 9.09 -1.51
CA HIS A 34 -3.81 9.86 -1.02
C HIS A 34 -4.74 10.23 -2.19
N TYR A 35 -6.02 9.92 -2.06
CA TYR A 35 -7.06 10.30 -3.02
C TYR A 35 -8.01 11.31 -2.37
N SER A 36 -8.44 12.30 -3.14
CA SER A 36 -9.48 13.25 -2.74
C SER A 36 -10.77 12.86 -3.45
N ILE A 37 -11.81 12.53 -2.67
CA ILE A 37 -13.08 12.00 -3.17
C ILE A 37 -14.18 13.01 -2.81
N PRO A 38 -14.96 13.52 -3.77
CA PRO A 38 -16.11 14.36 -3.44
C PRO A 38 -17.20 13.53 -2.74
N GLU A 39 -17.83 14.12 -1.72
CA GLU A 39 -18.87 13.48 -0.90
C GLU A 39 -20.05 12.93 -1.72
N GLU A 40 -20.45 13.67 -2.76
CA GLU A 40 -21.60 13.37 -3.61
C GLU A 40 -21.27 12.45 -4.81
N MET A 41 -20.21 11.64 -4.73
CA MET A 41 -19.98 10.61 -5.75
C MET A 41 -21.06 9.54 -5.69
N LYS A 42 -21.56 9.17 -6.88
CA LYS A 42 -22.55 8.10 -7.02
C LYS A 42 -21.93 6.74 -6.79
N GLU A 43 -22.71 5.80 -6.28
CA GLU A 43 -22.36 4.38 -6.24
C GLU A 43 -21.98 3.87 -7.62
N GLY A 44 -20.96 3.02 -7.67
CA GLY A 44 -20.35 2.51 -8.91
C GLY A 44 -19.37 3.48 -9.59
N SER A 45 -19.22 4.71 -9.10
CA SER A 45 -18.25 5.66 -9.69
C SER A 45 -16.82 5.22 -9.43
N VAL A 46 -15.97 5.31 -10.45
CA VAL A 46 -14.53 5.00 -10.36
C VAL A 46 -13.79 6.16 -9.72
N VAL A 47 -12.96 5.86 -8.73
CA VAL A 47 -12.12 6.81 -8.01
C VAL A 47 -10.70 6.83 -8.57
N ALA A 48 -10.11 5.65 -8.78
CA ALA A 48 -8.72 5.50 -9.22
C ALA A 48 -8.49 4.13 -9.88
N ASN A 49 -7.39 3.99 -10.64
CA ASN A 49 -6.96 2.69 -11.15
C ASN A 49 -5.72 2.21 -10.38
N LEU A 50 -5.94 1.30 -9.43
CA LEU A 50 -4.88 0.79 -8.56
C LEU A 50 -3.87 -0.08 -9.31
N ALA A 51 -4.24 -0.70 -10.44
CA ALA A 51 -3.28 -1.42 -11.27
C ALA A 51 -2.22 -0.47 -11.80
N THR A 52 -2.65 0.63 -12.39
CA THR A 52 -1.75 1.67 -12.91
C THR A 52 -0.96 2.34 -11.78
N ASP A 53 -1.62 2.70 -10.67
CA ASP A 53 -0.98 3.42 -9.56
C ASP A 53 0.07 2.56 -8.82
N LEU A 54 -0.13 1.24 -8.76
CA LEU A 54 0.85 0.29 -8.21
C LEU A 54 1.90 -0.16 -9.24
N GLY A 55 1.76 0.21 -10.52
CA GLY A 55 2.62 -0.25 -11.59
C GLY A 55 2.51 -1.76 -11.86
N LEU A 56 1.36 -2.37 -11.55
CA LEU A 56 1.09 -3.80 -11.71
C LEU A 56 0.05 -4.03 -12.81
N GLY A 57 0.18 -5.13 -13.54
CA GLY A 57 -0.89 -5.56 -14.44
C GLY A 57 -2.08 -6.12 -13.67
N VAL A 58 -3.29 -5.95 -14.19
CA VAL A 58 -4.53 -6.52 -13.61
C VAL A 58 -4.40 -8.03 -13.38
N LYS A 59 -3.78 -8.76 -14.32
CA LYS A 59 -3.50 -10.19 -14.17
C LYS A 59 -2.66 -10.48 -12.92
N THR A 60 -1.66 -9.64 -12.65
CA THR A 60 -0.79 -9.75 -11.47
C THR A 60 -1.56 -9.45 -10.19
N LEU A 61 -2.43 -8.44 -10.19
CA LEU A 61 -3.30 -8.15 -9.04
C LEU A 61 -4.20 -9.35 -8.69
N ASN A 62 -4.77 -10.01 -9.70
CA ASN A 62 -5.58 -11.20 -9.51
C ASN A 62 -4.78 -12.41 -9.03
N GLN A 63 -3.60 -12.65 -9.62
CA GLN A 63 -2.70 -13.72 -9.19
C GLN A 63 -2.30 -13.55 -7.71
N ARG A 64 -2.01 -12.31 -7.30
CA ARG A 64 -1.67 -11.94 -5.92
C ARG A 64 -2.89 -11.70 -5.05
N LYS A 65 -4.07 -12.18 -5.45
CA LYS A 65 -5.34 -12.12 -4.70
C LYS A 65 -5.56 -10.77 -4.01
N MET A 66 -5.45 -9.69 -4.79
CA MET A 66 -5.66 -8.34 -4.28
C MET A 66 -6.97 -8.23 -3.51
N ARG A 67 -6.90 -7.67 -2.31
CA ARG A 67 -8.05 -7.40 -1.47
C ARG A 67 -7.90 -6.05 -0.79
N LEU A 68 -9.03 -5.37 -0.64
CA LEU A 68 -9.13 -4.15 0.14
C LEU A 68 -9.56 -4.54 1.56
N ASP A 69 -8.73 -4.20 2.54
CA ASP A 69 -9.07 -4.32 3.95
C ASP A 69 -9.54 -2.96 4.48
N ILE A 70 -10.64 -2.99 5.22
CA ILE A 70 -11.38 -1.80 5.61
C ILE A 70 -11.23 -1.65 7.12
N ILE A 71 -10.53 -0.60 7.52
CA ILE A 71 -10.31 -0.27 8.93
C ILE A 71 -11.54 0.48 9.50
N ALA A 72 -12.43 0.95 8.63
CA ALA A 72 -13.69 1.56 9.02
C ALA A 72 -14.79 0.53 9.33
N ASN A 73 -15.81 0.97 10.04
CA ASN A 73 -16.95 0.13 10.43
C ASN A 73 -17.89 -0.22 9.25
N LYS A 74 -17.65 0.40 8.09
CA LYS A 74 -18.52 0.35 6.92
C LYS A 74 -17.70 0.39 5.63
N LYS A 75 -18.19 -0.29 4.59
CA LYS A 75 -17.53 -0.46 3.30
C LYS A 75 -17.98 0.62 2.30
N TYR A 76 -17.25 1.73 2.25
CA TYR A 76 -17.53 2.81 1.30
C TYR A 76 -16.89 2.59 -0.09
N LEU A 77 -15.78 1.84 -0.12
CA LEU A 77 -14.96 1.65 -1.30
C LEU A 77 -14.65 0.17 -1.49
N ASP A 78 -14.47 -0.26 -2.74
CA ASP A 78 -14.02 -1.60 -3.10
C ASP A 78 -13.23 -1.58 -4.40
N VAL A 79 -12.58 -2.70 -4.71
CA VAL A 79 -11.75 -2.85 -5.91
C VAL A 79 -12.36 -3.85 -6.86
N ASN A 80 -12.54 -3.43 -8.11
CA ASN A 80 -12.87 -4.32 -9.19
C ASN A 80 -11.62 -5.14 -9.56
N LYS A 81 -11.66 -6.44 -9.29
CA LYS A 81 -10.57 -7.38 -9.55
C LYS A 81 -10.28 -7.58 -11.04
N GLU A 82 -11.28 -7.37 -11.90
CA GLU A 82 -11.14 -7.57 -13.35
C GLU A 82 -10.51 -6.36 -14.05
N THR A 83 -10.65 -5.16 -13.49
CA THR A 83 -10.11 -3.92 -14.09
C THR A 83 -9.00 -3.27 -13.26
N GLY A 84 -8.91 -3.61 -11.97
CA GLY A 84 -8.00 -2.96 -11.01
C GLY A 84 -8.51 -1.61 -10.50
N GLU A 85 -9.77 -1.27 -10.75
CA GLU A 85 -10.34 0.04 -10.40
C GLU A 85 -10.87 0.06 -8.97
N LEU A 86 -10.53 1.11 -8.22
CA LEU A 86 -11.15 1.47 -6.96
C LEU A 86 -12.45 2.23 -7.24
N TYR A 87 -13.57 1.78 -6.68
CA TYR A 87 -14.89 2.38 -6.93
C TYR A 87 -15.72 2.55 -5.65
N ILE A 88 -16.71 3.44 -5.73
CA ILE A 88 -17.65 3.74 -4.64
C ILE A 88 -18.68 2.61 -4.52
N VAL A 89 -18.73 1.94 -3.38
CA VAL A 89 -19.77 0.95 -3.06
C VAL A 89 -21.00 1.62 -2.46
N GLU A 90 -20.76 2.59 -1.58
CA GLU A 90 -21.82 3.28 -0.87
C GLU A 90 -21.44 4.75 -0.71
N LYS A 91 -22.45 5.62 -0.72
CA LYS A 91 -22.25 7.06 -0.56
C LYS A 91 -21.43 7.36 0.70
N ILE A 92 -20.41 8.19 0.52
CA ILE A 92 -19.55 8.67 1.59
C ILE A 92 -20.24 9.88 2.21
N ASP A 93 -20.63 9.78 3.47
CA ASP A 93 -21.12 10.93 4.26
C ASP A 93 -20.05 11.31 5.28
N ARG A 94 -19.64 12.57 5.28
CA ARG A 94 -18.55 13.05 6.14
C ARG A 94 -18.86 12.84 7.62
N GLU A 95 -20.12 12.98 8.02
CA GLU A 95 -20.58 12.85 9.41
C GLU A 95 -20.44 11.42 9.94
N ASN A 96 -20.49 10.41 9.07
CA ASN A 96 -20.35 9.00 9.45
C ASN A 96 -18.89 8.54 9.56
N ILE A 97 -17.97 9.27 8.94
CA ILE A 97 -16.52 8.98 8.98
C ILE A 97 -15.85 9.82 10.07
N CYS A 98 -16.24 11.08 10.16
CA CYS A 98 -15.62 12.08 11.02
C CYS A 98 -16.54 12.33 12.23
N ASN A 99 -16.57 11.39 13.18
CA ASN A 99 -17.43 11.47 14.36
C ASN A 99 -17.18 12.71 15.24
N THR A 100 -16.07 13.42 15.02
CA THR A 100 -15.70 14.63 15.75
C THR A 100 -15.68 15.82 14.80
N LYS A 101 -16.60 16.77 14.99
CA LYS A 101 -16.71 18.02 14.19
C LYS A 101 -15.47 18.94 14.26
N SER A 102 -14.47 18.60 15.06
CA SER A 102 -13.36 19.49 15.45
C SER A 102 -12.04 19.25 14.72
N SER A 103 -11.94 18.24 13.85
CA SER A 103 -10.70 17.96 13.11
C SER A 103 -10.70 18.65 11.76
N ALA A 104 -9.73 19.55 11.53
CA ALA A 104 -9.54 20.27 10.27
C ALA A 104 -9.23 19.37 9.05
N SER A 105 -8.93 18.09 9.28
CA SER A 105 -8.76 17.08 8.24
C SER A 105 -9.39 15.76 8.69
N CYS A 106 -10.01 15.05 7.75
CA CYS A 106 -10.63 13.75 7.98
C CYS A 106 -10.31 12.83 6.81
N TYR A 107 -9.91 11.60 7.12
CA TYR A 107 -9.46 10.64 6.12
C TYR A 107 -10.07 9.28 6.41
N LEU A 108 -10.48 8.59 5.36
CA LEU A 108 -10.85 7.18 5.41
C LEU A 108 -9.61 6.33 5.17
N LYS A 109 -9.16 5.59 6.18
CA LYS A 109 -7.99 4.70 6.04
C LYS A 109 -8.43 3.36 5.43
N LEU A 110 -7.74 2.96 4.36
CA LEU A 110 -7.92 1.69 3.67
C LEU A 110 -6.56 1.04 3.48
N GLU A 111 -6.50 -0.28 3.53
CA GLU A 111 -5.28 -1.04 3.25
C GLU A 111 -5.51 -1.96 2.05
N VAL A 112 -4.63 -1.86 1.05
CA VAL A 112 -4.63 -2.76 -0.10
C VAL A 112 -3.60 -3.85 0.19
N ILE A 113 -4.06 -5.09 0.24
CA ILE A 113 -3.22 -6.26 0.52
C ILE A 113 -3.08 -7.07 -0.77
N LEU A 114 -1.83 -7.35 -1.14
CA LEU A 114 -1.46 -8.30 -2.18
C LEU A 114 -0.87 -9.53 -1.49
N ASP A 115 -1.55 -10.66 -1.64
CA ASP A 115 -1.18 -11.93 -1.04
C ASP A 115 -0.15 -12.67 -1.92
N SER A 116 1.05 -12.89 -1.37
CA SER A 116 2.16 -13.70 -1.91
C SER A 116 2.69 -13.33 -3.33
N PRO A 117 4.01 -13.43 -3.59
CA PRO A 117 4.65 -12.91 -4.81
C PRO A 117 4.28 -13.64 -6.11
#